data_AF-A0A7J0DWU4-F1
#
_entry.id   AF-A0A7J0DWU4-F1
#
_cell.length_a   1.000
_cell.length_b   1.000
_cell.length_c   1.000
_cell.angle_alpha   90.00
_cell.angle_beta   90.00
_cell.angle_gamma   90.00
#
_symmetry.space_group_name_H-M   'P 1'
#
loop_
_entity.id
_entity.type
_entity.pdbx_description
1 polymer ?
#
loop_
_entity_poly.entity_id
_entity_poly.type
_entity_poly.pdbx_seq_one_letter_code
_entity_poly.pdbx_strand_id
1 'polypeptide(L)'
;MISQHQAATREYVEAYKLAPNSPLINLSMGSTLINLAFDIRLQNKHQCVAQGLAFPYNHLRLCGNSQEGLFNVGQALHHVGLVSLAASYYERVLAT
;
A
#
# COMPACT_ATOMS: atom_id res chain seq x y z
N MET A 1 -6.20 22.47 -7.56
CA MET A 1 -5.80 22.26 -6.15
C MET A 1 -5.28 20.83 -6.02
N ILE A 2 -4.02 20.67 -5.62
CA ILE A 2 -3.36 19.37 -5.39
C ILE A 2 -3.99 18.77 -4.12
N SER A 3 -4.43 17.51 -4.16
CA SER A 3 -4.94 16.86 -2.93
C SER A 3 -3.77 16.58 -1.97
N GLN A 4 -4.02 16.53 -0.66
CA GLN A 4 -2.97 16.24 0.33
C GLN A 4 -2.26 14.90 0.02
N HIS A 5 -2.98 13.91 -0.51
CA HIS A 5 -2.41 12.64 -0.96
C HIS A 5 -1.44 12.78 -2.14
N GLN A 6 -1.71 13.69 -3.08
CA GLN A 6 -0.79 13.96 -4.20
C GLN A 6 0.50 14.64 -3.71
N ALA A 7 0.41 15.55 -2.74
CA ALA A 7 1.58 16.16 -2.13
C ALA A 7 2.41 15.09 -1.37
N ALA A 8 1.75 14.29 -0.52
CA ALA A 8 2.40 13.21 0.21
C ALA A 8 3.05 12.16 -0.72
N THR A 9 2.39 11.79 -1.83
CA THR A 9 2.95 10.86 -2.81
C THR A 9 4.30 11.37 -3.35
N ARG A 10 4.43 12.67 -3.62
CA ARG A 10 5.70 13.26 -4.09
C ARG A 10 6.81 13.14 -3.05
N GLU A 11 6.53 13.50 -1.81
CA GLU A 11 7.51 13.39 -0.72
C GLU A 11 7.92 11.94 -0.47
N TYR A 12 6.98 11.00 -0.49
CA TYR A 12 7.29 9.58 -0.31
C TYR A 12 8.05 8.97 -1.49
N VAL A 13 7.90 9.50 -2.71
CA VAL A 13 8.74 9.10 -3.84
C VAL A 13 10.19 9.52 -3.60
N GLU A 14 10.44 10.74 -3.14
CA GLU A 14 11.81 11.18 -2.81
C GLU A 14 12.38 10.40 -1.63
N ALA A 15 11.59 10.16 -0.58
CA ALA A 15 12.00 9.34 0.55
C ALA A 15 12.33 7.89 0.13
N TYR A 16 11.55 7.32 -0.79
CA TYR A 16 11.80 5.97 -1.32
C TYR A 16 13.10 5.87 -2.11
N LYS A 17 13.48 6.92 -2.87
CA LYS A 17 14.78 6.95 -3.55
C LYS A 17 15.96 6.90 -2.56
N LEU A 18 15.81 7.54 -1.40
CA LEU A 18 16.85 7.58 -0.36
C LEU A 18 16.90 6.30 0.49
N ALA A 19 15.75 5.70 0.79
CA ALA A 19 15.65 4.55 1.69
C ALA A 19 14.61 3.51 1.20
N PRO A 20 14.89 2.81 0.08
CA PRO A 20 13.93 1.87 -0.53
C PRO A 20 13.63 0.64 0.33
N ASN A 21 14.53 0.31 1.27
CA ASN A 21 14.38 -0.81 2.19
C ASN A 21 13.73 -0.44 3.53
N SER A 22 13.25 0.81 3.69
CA SER A 22 12.50 1.19 4.89
C SER A 22 11.09 0.61 4.82
N PRO A 23 10.67 -0.24 5.78
CA PRO A 23 9.33 -0.80 5.80
C PRO A 23 8.24 0.28 5.88
N LEU A 24 8.48 1.34 6.67
CA LEU A 24 7.53 2.43 6.85
C LEU A 24 7.33 3.25 5.56
N ILE A 25 8.41 3.52 4.82
CA ILE A 25 8.32 4.25 3.55
C ILE A 25 7.54 3.43 2.53
N ASN A 26 7.77 2.12 2.45
CA ASN A 26 6.99 1.24 1.57
C ASN A 26 5.50 1.26 1.93
N LEU A 27 5.16 1.07 3.21
CA LEU A 27 3.76 1.11 3.66
C LEU A 27 3.09 2.45 3.32
N SER A 28 3.79 3.56 3.58
CA SER A 28 3.27 4.91 3.36
C SER A 28 3.06 5.20 1.87
N MET A 29 4.04 4.85 1.04
CA MET A 29 3.99 5.05 -0.41
C MET A 29 2.80 4.27 -1.01
N GLY A 30 2.66 2.99 -0.67
CA GLY A 30 1.54 2.15 -1.09
C GLY A 30 0.18 2.74 -0.71
N SER A 31 0.06 3.20 0.54
CA SER A 31 -1.15 3.85 1.04
C SER A 31 -1.48 5.14 0.29
N THR A 32 -0.48 5.97 -0.01
CA THR A 32 -0.71 7.20 -0.79
C THR A 32 -1.13 6.93 -2.23
N LEU A 33 -0.56 5.89 -2.88
CA LEU A 33 -0.96 5.51 -4.23
C LEU A 33 -2.37 4.91 -4.28
N ILE A 34 -2.73 4.05 -3.32
CA ILE A 34 -4.09 3.50 -3.23
C ILE A 34 -5.11 4.64 -3.04
N ASN A 35 -4.82 5.59 -2.16
CA ASN A 35 -5.68 6.77 -1.98
C ASN A 35 -5.76 7.64 -3.23
N LEU A 36 -4.64 7.81 -3.96
CA LEU A 36 -4.62 8.53 -5.23
C LEU A 36 -5.49 7.84 -6.29
N ALA A 37 -5.56 6.51 -6.31
CA ALA A 37 -6.38 5.76 -7.24
C ALA A 37 -7.89 6.02 -7.07
N PHE A 38 -8.32 6.46 -5.89
CA PHE A 38 -9.72 6.86 -5.65
C PHE A 38 -10.05 8.28 -6.12
N ASP A 39 -9.06 9.11 -6.47
CA ASP A 39 -9.33 10.44 -7.03
C ASP A 39 -10.08 10.32 -8.36
N ILE A 40 -11.25 10.97 -8.46
CA ILE A 40 -12.10 10.93 -9.65
C ILE A 40 -11.40 11.46 -10.91
N ARG A 41 -10.38 12.30 -10.74
CA ARG A 41 -9.65 12.93 -11.86
C ARG A 41 -8.56 12.03 -12.44
N LEU A 42 -8.18 10.95 -11.75
CA LEU A 42 -7.16 10.03 -12.23
C LEU A 42 -7.74 9.12 -13.32
N GLN A 43 -7.11 9.09 -14.49
CA GLN A 43 -7.53 8.24 -15.61
C GLN A 43 -7.04 6.80 -15.46
N ASN A 44 -5.79 6.59 -15.05
CA ASN A 44 -5.15 5.27 -14.99
C ASN A 44 -5.29 4.59 -13.61
N LYS A 45 -6.53 4.49 -13.10
CA LYS A 45 -6.80 3.98 -11.74
C LYS A 45 -6.29 2.57 -11.52
N HIS A 46 -6.52 1.65 -12.46
CA HIS A 46 -6.07 0.26 -12.34
C HIS A 46 -4.55 0.14 -12.25
N GLN A 47 -3.82 0.92 -13.04
CA GLN A 47 -2.35 0.96 -12.98
C GLN A 47 -1.87 1.52 -11.64
N CYS A 48 -2.53 2.57 -11.13
CA CYS A 48 -2.21 3.16 -9.84
C CYS A 48 -2.48 2.20 -8.68
N VAL A 49 -3.58 1.45 -8.71
CA VAL A 49 -3.85 0.36 -7.75
C VAL A 49 -2.76 -0.71 -7.81
N ALA A 50 -2.39 -1.18 -9.00
CA ALA A 50 -1.36 -2.20 -9.16
C ALA A 50 0.00 -1.74 -8.60
N GLN A 51 0.38 -0.49 -8.87
CA GLN A 51 1.59 0.12 -8.31
C GLN A 51 1.48 0.27 -6.79
N GLY A 52 0.34 0.74 -6.28
CA GLY A 52 0.10 0.93 -4.86
C GLY A 52 0.18 -0.38 -4.06
N LEU A 53 -0.35 -1.47 -4.62
CA LEU A 53 -0.30 -2.79 -3.98
C LEU A 53 1.11 -3.38 -3.93
N ALA A 54 2.03 -3.01 -4.84
CA ALA A 54 3.40 -3.53 -4.82
C ALA A 54 4.16 -3.17 -3.54
N PHE A 55 3.88 -2.00 -2.94
CA PHE A 55 4.63 -1.53 -1.79
C PHE A 55 4.24 -2.23 -0.47
N PRO A 56 2.96 -2.49 -0.13
CA PRO A 56 2.59 -3.32 1.00
C PRO A 56 3.19 -4.74 0.93
N TYR A 57 3.27 -5.35 -0.26
CA TYR A 57 3.96 -6.63 -0.42
C TYR A 57 5.46 -6.54 -0.14
N ASN A 58 6.12 -5.47 -0.59
CA ASN A 58 7.53 -5.25 -0.26
C ASN A 58 7.73 -4.96 1.24
N HIS A 59 6.83 -4.18 1.86
CA HIS A 59 6.79 -3.96 3.31
C HIS A 59 6.69 -5.29 4.08
N LEU A 60 5.77 -6.17 3.69
CA LEU A 60 5.62 -7.51 4.30
C LEU A 60 6.94 -8.30 4.24
N ARG A 61 7.61 -8.28 3.08
CA ARG A 61 8.91 -8.95 2.89
C ARG A 61 9.99 -8.35 3.81
N LEU A 62 10.05 -7.03 3.93
CA LEU A 62 11.02 -6.33 4.78
C LEU A 62 10.77 -6.56 6.27
N CYS A 63 9.50 -6.74 6.67
CA CYS A 63 9.11 -7.08 8.04
C CYS A 63 9.20 -8.57 8.36
N GLY A 64 9.76 -9.40 7.48
CA GLY A 64 9.95 -10.83 7.73
C GLY A 64 8.65 -11.63 7.83
N ASN A 65 7.62 -11.26 7.07
CA ASN A 65 6.29 -11.85 7.14
C ASN A 65 5.63 -11.74 8.54
N SER A 66 5.88 -10.63 9.25
CA SER A 66 5.26 -10.38 10.55
C SER A 66 3.73 -10.36 10.49
N GLN A 67 3.10 -10.59 11.63
CA GLN A 67 1.65 -10.47 11.80
C GLN A 67 1.15 -9.09 11.33
N GLU A 68 1.85 -8.00 11.69
CA GLU A 68 1.55 -6.64 11.23
C GLU A 68 1.64 -6.50 9.70
N GLY A 69 2.69 -7.04 9.08
CA GLY A 69 2.86 -6.99 7.63
C GLY A 69 1.72 -7.71 6.91
N LEU A 70 1.29 -8.87 7.42
CA LEU A 70 0.17 -9.63 6.85
C LEU A 70 -1.14 -8.85 6.95
N PHE A 71 -1.38 -8.23 8.11
CA PHE A 71 -2.54 -7.36 8.33
C PHE A 71 -2.55 -6.19 7.36
N ASN A 72 -1.42 -5.50 7.18
CA ASN A 72 -1.30 -4.35 6.29
C ASN A 72 -1.56 -4.70 4.82
N VAL A 73 -1.11 -5.89 4.35
CA VAL A 73 -1.45 -6.38 3.00
C VAL A 73 -2.94 -6.68 2.89
N GLY A 74 -3.53 -7.36 3.87
CA GLY A 74 -4.98 -7.61 3.92
C GLY A 74 -5.78 -6.30 3.86
N GLN A 75 -5.36 -5.29 4.63
CA GLN A 75 -6.00 -3.98 4.67
C GLN A 75 -5.90 -3.22 3.35
N ALA A 76 -4.76 -3.32 2.66
CA ALA A 76 -4.58 -2.72 1.34
C ALA A 76 -5.49 -3.37 0.29
N LEU A 77 -5.61 -4.70 0.29
CA LEU A 77 -6.51 -5.46 -0.58
C LEU A 77 -7.98 -5.12 -0.30
N HIS A 78 -8.36 -5.05 0.98
CA HIS A 78 -9.70 -4.67 1.40
C HIS A 78 -10.06 -3.28 0.86
N HIS A 79 -9.17 -2.29 1.04
CA HIS A 79 -9.42 -0.90 0.60
C HIS A 79 -9.81 -0.82 -0.88
N VAL A 80 -9.18 -1.62 -1.74
CA VAL A 80 -9.45 -1.63 -3.19
C VAL A 80 -10.56 -2.60 -3.61
N GLY A 81 -11.29 -3.19 -2.65
CA GLY A 81 -12.43 -4.06 -2.89
C GLY A 81 -12.10 -5.53 -3.15
N LEU A 82 -10.84 -5.94 -3.01
CA LEU A 82 -10.40 -7.34 -3.18
C LEU A 82 -10.65 -8.16 -1.89
N VAL A 83 -11.89 -8.14 -1.43
CA VAL A 83 -12.28 -8.62 -0.08
C VAL A 83 -12.03 -10.11 0.15
N SER A 84 -12.19 -10.97 -0.86
CA SER A 84 -11.89 -12.41 -0.73
C SER A 84 -10.41 -12.67 -0.50
N LEU A 85 -9.53 -11.89 -1.15
CA LEU A 85 -8.09 -11.97 -0.90
C LEU A 85 -7.76 -11.40 0.47
N ALA A 86 -8.34 -10.26 0.85
CA ALA A 86 -8.15 -9.67 2.18
C ALA A 86 -8.50 -10.66 3.31
N ALA A 87 -9.61 -11.38 3.17
CA ALA A 87 -10.03 -12.42 4.13
C ALA A 87 -8.92 -13.46 4.36
N SER A 88 -8.31 -13.99 3.28
CA SER A 88 -7.21 -14.96 3.40
C SER A 88 -6.00 -14.42 4.17
N TYR A 89 -5.72 -13.10 4.09
CA TYR A 89 -4.64 -12.49 4.85
C TYR A 89 -5.01 -12.33 6.32
N TYR A 90 -6.25 -11.92 6.61
CA TYR A 90 -6.74 -11.82 7.98
C TYR A 90 -6.80 -13.19 8.68
N GLU A 91 -7.17 -14.25 7.98
CA GLU A 91 -7.11 -15.61 8.51
C GLU A 91 -5.69 -16.02 8.90
N ARG A 92 -4.69 -15.68 8.07
CA ARG A 92 -3.27 -15.93 8.39
C ARG A 92 -2.80 -15.13 9.60
N VAL A 93 -3.25 -13.88 9.73
CA VAL A 93 -2.97 -13.04 10.91
C VAL A 93 -3.51 -13.68 12.18
N LEU A 94 -4.74 -14.17 12.16
CA LEU A 94 -5.39 -14.81 13.31
C LEU A 94 -4.79 -16.18 13.66
N ALA A 95 -4.15 -16.84 12.70
CA ALA A 95 -3.46 -18.12 12.91
C ALA A 95 -2.02 -17.98 13.43
N THR A 96 -1.51 -16.74 13.59
CA THR A 96 -0.15 -16.44 14.07
C THR A 96 -0.17 -16.11 15.55
#